data_AF-A0A8H8UJ61-F1
#
_entry.id   AF-A0A8H8UJ61-F1
#
_cell.length_a   1.000
_cell.length_b   1.000
_cell.length_c   1.000
_cell.angle_alpha   90.00
_cell.angle_beta   90.00
_cell.angle_gamma   90.00
#
_symmetry.space_group_name_H-M   'P 1'
#
loop_
_entity.id
_entity.type
_entity.pdbx_description
1 polymer ?
#
loop_
_entity_poly.entity_id
_entity_poly.type
_entity_poly.pdbx_seq_one_letter_code
_entity_poly.pdbx_strand_id
1 'polypeptide(L)'
;MSQNNPPAASEALITALRGTLHGLIQDPYPHVPNPESCKKRASVALILRVRPHFNHWPSEASEASEASNPSAQDHQDRTAADAIDGFFEQSWVKHGDPEAVFIKRAAREGDRWTSHVALPGGKRDPEDEDDKAVAIRETFEEIGLDLTSPHALFVGNLPERVVSTSWGKVPLMVLCPFVFLWMEPELPQLKLQPAEIASTHWVPLRILLSPQSRTFEYVDVSDRFARRGGTILKTAIRSVLGKMEFSAIKLVPSESLFCSTTAEFFSPESEFNTSWGGRFYRWYLGDHAGSSERTRPLLLWGLTLGMLADFLDQLPPHNAVQLWSYPTFTSLDVRFIIGVLTRRLKRRNQGRLQGNNQTAIDSQTEAVATGDNPWFIGGLSDGMKHSEKGKNATKSYAVGVMLEGYYDMARRGVWIAASVRLITTTAVLFYAVKKFRWSPSHLLADMTSTRSQIALRFIQAFETLSVETFLSLQTPTCHHIFAPSSLSLPPKNNTAFAAHISGLNQLMEGFPVRAKEVIDSQESNQVVVWATSETRFRDEVKDPGIPEDEWAYTGEYMFVFTMDESGEKIERVLEFLDSKKTKDTLLALMERARENKARIERDKPVLN
;
A
#
# COMPACT_ATOMS: atom_id res chain seq x y z
N MET A 1 -1.27 36.83 19.48
CA MET A 1 0.20 36.92 19.45
C MET A 1 0.72 36.42 20.78
N SER A 2 1.15 35.16 20.87
CA SER A 2 1.76 34.60 22.08
C SER A 2 3.26 34.51 21.86
N GLN A 3 3.98 35.54 22.29
CA GLN A 3 5.42 35.48 22.53
C GLN A 3 5.64 34.53 23.71
N ASN A 4 5.91 33.25 23.46
CA ASN A 4 6.34 32.30 24.48
C ASN A 4 7.04 31.10 23.82
N ASN A 5 8.30 31.29 23.43
CA ASN A 5 9.35 30.29 23.58
C ASN A 5 10.70 31.02 23.47
N PRO A 6 11.39 31.28 24.60
CA PRO A 6 12.34 32.36 24.71
C PRO A 6 13.78 31.86 24.42
N PRO A 7 14.73 32.77 24.15
CA PRO A 7 16.17 32.48 24.00
C PRO A 7 16.77 31.46 24.99
N ALA A 8 16.23 31.34 26.21
CA ALA A 8 16.66 30.39 27.23
C ALA A 8 16.62 28.91 26.82
N ALA A 9 15.69 28.50 25.95
CA ALA A 9 15.62 27.11 25.48
C ALA A 9 16.75 26.78 24.48
N SER A 10 17.19 27.79 23.71
CA SER A 10 18.31 27.65 22.76
C SER A 10 19.63 27.58 23.51
N GLU A 11 19.84 28.44 24.51
CA GLU A 11 21.06 28.46 25.33
C GLU A 11 21.26 27.16 26.13
N ALA A 12 20.18 26.62 26.70
CA ALA A 12 20.21 25.32 27.36
C ALA A 12 20.59 24.19 26.38
N LEU A 13 20.07 24.26 25.15
CA LEU A 13 20.37 23.27 24.10
C LEU A 13 21.82 23.39 23.60
N ILE A 14 22.36 24.60 23.46
CA ILE A 14 23.76 24.86 23.12
C ILE A 14 24.69 24.29 24.20
N THR A 15 24.37 24.51 25.47
CA THR A 15 25.14 23.98 26.61
C THR A 15 25.12 22.45 26.63
N ALA A 16 23.94 21.85 26.40
CA ALA A 16 23.82 20.41 26.31
C ALA A 16 24.59 19.84 25.11
N LEU A 17 24.50 20.50 23.94
CA LEU A 17 25.21 20.11 22.74
C LEU A 17 26.73 20.10 22.97
N ARG A 18 27.30 21.16 23.57
CA ARG A 18 28.71 21.20 23.96
C ARG A 18 29.09 19.96 24.78
N GLY A 19 28.29 19.63 25.81
CA GLY A 19 28.52 18.45 26.66
C GLY A 19 28.45 17.14 25.88
N THR A 20 27.48 16.98 24.98
CA THR A 20 27.34 15.80 24.12
C THR A 20 28.55 15.63 23.19
N LEU A 21 29.00 16.71 22.53
CA LEU A 21 30.13 16.65 21.60
C LEU A 21 31.45 16.34 22.34
N HIS A 22 31.67 16.92 23.52
CA HIS A 22 32.78 16.53 24.40
C HIS A 22 32.75 15.05 24.77
N GLY A 23 31.58 14.52 25.10
CA GLY A 23 31.40 13.10 25.41
C GLY A 23 31.78 12.19 24.25
N LEU A 24 31.46 12.57 23.01
CA LEU A 24 31.82 11.82 21.81
C LEU A 24 33.34 11.83 21.54
N ILE A 25 34.03 12.93 21.82
CA ILE A 25 35.50 13.02 21.70
C ILE A 25 36.18 12.14 22.76
N GLN A 26 35.71 12.20 24.00
CA GLN A 26 36.33 11.52 25.14
C GLN A 26 36.11 10.00 25.13
N ASP A 27 34.95 9.53 24.66
CA ASP A 27 34.58 8.12 24.64
C ASP A 27 33.93 7.78 23.29
N PRO A 28 34.72 7.57 22.21
CA PRO A 28 34.16 7.19 20.92
C PRO A 28 33.48 5.81 20.98
N TYR A 29 32.51 5.57 20.11
CA TYR A 29 31.84 4.28 20.03
C TYR A 29 32.76 3.21 19.40
N PRO A 30 32.68 1.95 19.86
CA PRO A 30 33.51 0.89 19.30
C PRO A 30 33.18 0.61 17.84
N HIS A 31 34.21 0.24 17.08
CA HIS A 31 34.05 -0.24 15.71
C HIS A 31 33.31 -1.57 15.66
N VAL A 32 32.38 -1.71 14.71
CA VAL A 32 31.63 -2.95 14.47
C VAL A 32 32.22 -3.64 13.23
N PRO A 33 32.90 -4.78 13.39
CA PRO A 33 33.47 -5.50 12.25
C PRO A 33 32.37 -6.03 11.32
N ASN A 34 32.73 -6.22 10.05
CA ASN A 34 31.83 -6.83 9.09
C ASN A 34 31.46 -8.27 9.50
N PRO A 35 30.17 -8.64 9.45
CA PRO A 35 29.76 -10.05 9.56
C PRO A 35 30.39 -10.89 8.45
N GLU A 36 30.66 -12.18 8.72
CA GLU A 36 31.35 -13.09 7.77
C GLU A 36 30.70 -13.15 6.38
N SER A 37 29.37 -12.97 6.32
CA SER A 37 28.58 -13.01 5.08
C SER A 37 28.47 -11.68 4.33
N CYS A 38 28.98 -10.57 4.89
CA CYS A 38 28.78 -9.23 4.35
C CYS A 38 30.07 -8.42 4.24
N LYS A 39 30.43 -8.00 3.04
CA LYS A 39 31.62 -7.17 2.78
C LYS A 39 31.34 -5.68 2.66
N LYS A 40 30.07 -5.29 2.51
CA LYS A 40 29.70 -3.90 2.19
C LYS A 40 29.67 -3.04 3.44
N ARG A 41 30.18 -1.81 3.33
CA ARG A 41 30.03 -0.76 4.34
C ARG A 41 29.51 0.51 3.65
N ALA A 42 28.83 1.35 4.41
CA ALA A 42 28.36 2.65 3.99
C ALA A 42 28.55 3.62 5.14
N SER A 43 28.83 4.88 4.83
CA SER A 43 29.07 5.90 5.84
C SER A 43 28.24 7.14 5.57
N VAL A 44 27.83 7.80 6.65
CA VAL A 44 27.04 9.04 6.59
C VAL A 44 27.59 10.09 7.53
N ALA A 45 27.45 11.35 7.16
CA ALA A 45 27.90 12.49 7.96
C ALA A 45 26.70 13.21 8.61
N LEU A 46 26.64 13.21 9.94
CA LEU A 46 25.83 14.14 10.72
C LEU A 46 26.62 15.43 10.88
N ILE A 47 26.27 16.44 10.07
CA ILE A 47 26.96 17.73 10.06
C ILE A 47 26.11 18.73 10.82
N LEU A 48 26.69 19.29 11.86
CA LEU A 48 26.10 20.25 12.76
C LEU A 48 26.65 21.64 12.48
N ARG A 49 25.82 22.66 12.61
CA ARG A 49 26.24 24.06 12.67
C ARG A 49 25.46 24.78 13.76
N VAL A 50 25.94 25.96 14.15
CA VAL A 50 25.14 26.89 14.95
C VAL A 50 24.75 28.07 14.07
N ARG A 51 23.46 28.35 13.95
CA ARG A 51 22.97 29.53 13.22
C ARG A 51 23.02 30.74 14.16
N PRO A 52 23.71 31.83 13.80
CA PRO A 52 23.74 33.02 14.63
C PRO A 52 22.33 33.62 14.84
N HIS A 53 22.07 34.10 16.05
CA HIS A 53 20.85 34.86 16.34
C HIS A 53 20.98 36.30 15.84
N PHE A 54 19.87 36.91 15.42
CA PHE A 54 19.84 38.26 14.85
C PHE A 54 20.58 39.31 15.70
N ASN A 55 20.38 39.31 17.02
CA ASN A 55 21.03 40.25 17.95
C ASN A 55 22.50 39.96 18.24
N HIS A 56 23.00 38.79 17.84
CA HIS A 56 24.36 38.32 18.11
C HIS A 56 25.04 37.89 16.81
N TRP A 57 24.73 38.56 15.70
CA TRP A 57 25.38 38.27 14.43
C TRP A 57 26.86 38.71 14.50
N PRO A 58 27.81 37.85 14.10
CA PRO A 58 29.22 38.23 14.09
C PRO A 58 29.42 39.40 13.12
N SER A 59 30.02 40.48 13.59
CA SER A 59 30.35 41.64 12.74
C SER A 59 31.72 41.42 12.10
N GLU A 60 31.86 41.70 10.80
CA GLU A 60 33.15 41.64 10.06
C GLU A 60 34.30 42.37 10.79
N ALA A 61 33.99 43.40 11.59
CA ALA A 61 34.96 44.16 12.37
C ALA A 61 35.49 43.44 13.62
N SER A 62 34.76 42.46 14.18
CA SER A 62 35.18 41.70 15.37
C SER A 62 36.15 40.57 15.01
N GLU A 63 36.05 40.03 13.79
CA GLU A 63 36.98 39.04 13.25
C GLU A 63 38.39 39.60 13.10
N ALA A 64 38.57 40.86 12.69
CA ALA A 64 39.89 41.47 12.55
C ALA A 64 40.62 41.71 13.89
N SER A 65 39.89 41.78 15.01
CA SER A 65 40.43 42.03 16.35
C SER A 65 40.59 40.77 17.21
N GLU A 66 39.80 39.72 16.97
CA GLU A 66 39.97 38.41 17.61
C GLU A 66 40.83 37.44 16.77
N ALA A 67 41.00 37.69 15.46
CA ALA A 67 42.02 37.07 14.61
C ALA A 67 43.40 37.71 14.79
N SER A 68 43.84 37.91 16.04
CA SER A 68 45.26 37.73 16.33
C SER A 68 45.56 36.25 16.09
N ASN A 69 45.77 35.91 14.82
CA ASN A 69 46.22 34.61 14.36
C ASN A 69 47.42 34.22 15.25
N PRO A 70 47.33 33.15 16.06
CA PRO A 70 48.55 32.51 16.49
C PRO A 70 49.23 32.01 15.21
N SER A 71 50.53 32.25 15.12
CA SER A 71 51.35 31.80 14.00
C SER A 71 51.08 30.32 13.70
N ALA A 72 51.25 29.91 12.43
CA ALA A 72 51.07 28.54 11.93
C ALA A 72 51.89 27.44 12.66
N GLN A 73 52.62 27.79 13.73
CA GLN A 73 53.32 26.88 14.63
C GLN A 73 52.50 26.46 15.86
N ASP A 74 51.37 27.10 16.16
CA ASP A 74 50.56 26.85 17.37
C ASP A 74 49.38 25.88 17.13
N HIS A 75 49.17 25.47 15.88
CA HIS A 75 48.08 24.56 15.48
C HIS A 75 48.39 23.07 15.72
N GLN A 76 49.60 22.73 16.13
CA GLN A 76 50.01 21.33 16.29
C GLN A 76 49.52 20.70 17.61
N ASP A 77 49.18 21.50 18.62
CA ASP A 77 48.93 21.02 20.01
C ASP A 77 47.51 21.26 20.54
N ARG A 78 46.60 21.91 19.81
CA ARG A 78 45.21 22.06 20.27
C ARG A 78 44.45 20.75 20.12
N THR A 79 43.89 20.27 21.23
CA THR A 79 43.04 19.08 21.18
C THR A 79 41.69 19.44 20.57
N ALA A 80 40.99 18.47 19.97
CA ALA A 80 39.63 18.69 19.47
C ALA A 80 38.67 19.22 20.55
N ALA A 81 38.91 18.86 21.82
CA ALA A 81 38.16 19.36 22.97
C ALA A 81 38.36 20.87 23.18
N ASP A 82 39.60 21.37 23.06
CA ASP A 82 39.90 22.81 23.19
C ASP A 82 39.26 23.62 22.06
N ALA A 83 39.23 23.07 20.85
CA ALA A 83 38.57 23.70 19.70
C ALA A 83 37.04 23.82 19.91
N ILE A 84 36.40 22.78 20.47
CA ILE A 84 34.98 22.84 20.88
C ILE A 84 34.77 23.93 21.91
N ASP A 85 35.60 23.98 22.96
CA ASP A 85 35.44 24.97 24.02
C ASP A 85 35.56 26.40 23.49
N GLY A 86 36.58 26.68 22.69
CA GLY A 86 36.75 27.99 22.05
C GLY A 86 35.57 28.37 21.16
N PHE A 87 34.98 27.42 20.42
CA PHE A 87 33.79 27.67 19.60
C PHE A 87 32.54 28.00 20.42
N PHE A 88 32.23 27.19 21.44
CA PHE A 88 31.07 27.43 22.30
C PHE A 88 31.24 28.65 23.23
N GLU A 89 32.44 29.21 23.33
CA GLU A 89 32.70 30.47 24.04
C GLU A 89 32.32 31.72 23.22
N GLN A 90 32.27 31.62 21.89
CA GLN A 90 31.93 32.74 21.02
C GLN A 90 30.51 33.25 21.27
N SER A 91 30.33 34.58 21.28
CA SER A 91 29.03 35.18 21.63
C SER A 91 27.90 34.76 20.71
N TRP A 92 28.17 34.66 19.40
CA TRP A 92 27.15 34.29 18.41
C TRP A 92 26.74 32.81 18.52
N VAL A 93 27.64 31.95 19.01
CA VAL A 93 27.37 30.52 19.26
C VAL A 93 26.53 30.35 20.52
N LYS A 94 26.88 31.03 21.62
CA LYS A 94 26.15 30.97 22.91
C LYS A 94 24.66 31.27 22.76
N HIS A 95 24.33 32.26 21.94
CA HIS A 95 22.95 32.70 21.69
C HIS A 95 22.37 32.16 20.38
N GLY A 96 23.12 31.31 19.66
CA GLY A 96 22.71 30.75 18.39
C GLY A 96 21.72 29.60 18.52
N ASP A 97 21.38 29.03 17.38
CA ASP A 97 20.46 27.90 17.26
C ASP A 97 21.17 26.73 16.56
N PRO A 98 21.36 25.58 17.23
CA PRO A 98 22.06 24.46 16.61
C PRO A 98 21.16 23.74 15.60
N GLU A 99 21.72 23.41 14.44
CA GLU A 99 21.00 22.79 13.32
C GLU A 99 21.80 21.65 12.72
N ALA A 100 21.12 20.70 12.08
CA ALA A 100 21.72 19.63 11.29
C ALA A 100 21.29 19.71 9.83
N VAL A 101 22.18 19.40 8.91
CA VAL A 101 21.86 19.32 7.48
C VAL A 101 21.28 17.95 7.12
N PHE A 102 20.24 17.97 6.28
CA PHE A 102 19.68 16.79 5.65
C PHE A 102 19.64 16.98 4.14
N ILE A 103 19.81 15.90 3.41
CA ILE A 103 19.59 15.83 1.97
C ILE A 103 18.21 15.25 1.68
N LYS A 104 17.58 15.72 0.61
CA LYS A 104 16.49 15.01 -0.08
C LYS A 104 17.10 14.38 -1.33
N ARG A 105 17.02 13.06 -1.43
CA ARG A 105 17.51 12.32 -2.60
C ARG A 105 16.69 12.68 -3.84
N ALA A 106 17.36 12.79 -4.99
CA ALA A 106 16.72 12.96 -6.29
C ALA A 106 15.87 11.74 -6.66
N ALA A 107 14.71 11.99 -7.25
CA ALA A 107 13.79 10.98 -7.73
C ALA A 107 14.35 10.33 -8.98
N ARG A 108 14.44 9.00 -8.94
CA ARG A 108 14.84 8.15 -10.05
C ARG A 108 13.76 7.11 -10.28
N GLU A 109 13.35 6.92 -11.53
CA GLU A 109 12.39 5.87 -11.87
C GLU A 109 12.92 4.50 -11.44
N GLY A 110 12.11 3.77 -10.66
CA GLY A 110 12.49 2.46 -10.13
C GLY A 110 13.39 2.48 -8.88
N ASP A 111 13.85 3.65 -8.40
CA ASP A 111 14.51 3.74 -7.10
C ASP A 111 13.45 3.74 -5.97
N ARG A 112 13.70 2.89 -4.97
CA ARG A 112 12.85 2.69 -3.79
C ARG A 112 13.02 3.80 -2.74
N TRP A 113 14.07 4.59 -2.88
CA TRP A 113 14.41 5.69 -1.98
C TRP A 113 14.23 7.06 -2.64
N THR A 114 13.35 7.11 -3.66
CA THR A 114 12.93 8.34 -4.33
C THR A 114 12.45 9.35 -3.29
N SER A 115 13.00 10.58 -3.35
CA SER A 115 12.59 11.67 -2.47
C SER A 115 12.77 11.41 -0.96
N HIS A 116 13.58 10.43 -0.55
CA HIS A 116 13.81 10.12 0.86
C HIS A 116 14.78 11.13 1.50
N VAL A 117 14.50 11.49 2.75
CA VAL A 117 15.36 12.38 3.55
C VAL A 117 16.44 11.57 4.27
N ALA A 118 17.70 11.95 4.07
CA ALA A 118 18.86 11.27 4.62
C ALA A 118 19.92 12.26 5.13
N LEU A 119 20.95 11.71 5.77
CA LEU A 119 22.22 12.39 5.96
C LEU A 119 23.04 12.22 4.66
N PRO A 120 23.92 13.18 4.31
CA PRO A 120 24.85 12.99 3.20
C PRO A 120 25.75 11.78 3.46
N GLY A 121 26.03 11.00 2.43
CA GLY A 121 26.79 9.78 2.56
C GLY A 121 26.42 8.68 1.57
N GLY A 122 27.30 7.69 1.46
CA GLY A 122 27.16 6.62 0.49
C GLY A 122 27.97 5.38 0.84
N LYS A 123 28.29 4.60 -0.19
CA LYS A 123 28.93 3.30 -0.02
C LYS A 123 30.43 3.46 0.03
N ARG A 124 31.09 2.58 0.78
CA ARG A 124 32.53 2.48 0.78
C ARG A 124 33.02 1.87 -0.54
N ASP A 125 33.95 2.55 -1.17
CA ASP A 125 34.69 2.09 -2.34
C ASP A 125 36.00 1.40 -1.93
N PRO A 126 36.56 0.52 -2.78
CA PRO A 126 37.83 -0.16 -2.50
C PRO A 126 39.00 0.79 -2.24
N GLU A 127 38.95 2.00 -2.79
CA GLU A 127 39.99 3.03 -2.69
C GLU A 127 39.91 3.86 -1.40
N ASP A 128 38.79 3.81 -0.67
CA ASP A 128 38.60 4.56 0.56
C ASP A 128 39.46 3.99 1.71
N GLU A 129 40.26 4.85 2.34
CA GLU A 129 41.17 4.52 3.43
C GLU A 129 40.43 3.89 4.63
N ASP A 130 39.44 4.61 5.15
CA ASP A 130 38.61 4.20 6.28
C ASP A 130 37.15 4.63 6.10
N ASP A 131 36.27 4.21 7.00
CA ASP A 131 34.84 4.54 6.91
C ASP A 131 34.57 6.06 7.09
N LYS A 132 35.46 6.81 7.75
CA LYS A 132 35.34 8.25 7.93
C LYS A 132 35.64 8.98 6.62
N ALA A 133 36.67 8.54 5.88
CA ALA A 133 37.04 9.06 4.57
C ALA A 133 35.86 8.93 3.58
N VAL A 134 35.10 7.83 3.65
CA VAL A 134 33.87 7.64 2.87
C VAL A 134 32.85 8.76 3.15
N ALA A 135 32.57 9.06 4.43
CA ALA A 135 31.61 10.11 4.79
C ALA A 135 32.05 11.49 4.30
N ILE A 136 33.36 11.77 4.35
CA ILE A 136 33.96 13.01 3.86
C ILE A 136 33.82 13.11 2.33
N ARG A 137 34.26 12.07 1.60
CA ARG A 137 34.18 12.01 0.14
C ARG A 137 32.75 12.17 -0.35
N GLU A 138 31.83 11.37 0.17
CA GLU A 138 30.42 11.38 -0.25
C GLU A 138 29.74 12.72 0.07
N THR A 139 30.05 13.36 1.21
CA THR A 139 29.55 14.71 1.50
C THR A 139 30.04 15.72 0.45
N PHE A 140 31.31 15.65 0.08
CA PHE A 140 31.87 16.54 -0.94
C PHE A 140 31.26 16.28 -2.32
N GLU A 141 31.08 15.00 -2.70
CA GLU A 141 30.49 14.61 -3.98
C GLU A 141 29.01 14.99 -4.09
N GLU A 142 28.21 14.74 -3.05
CA GLU A 142 26.76 14.95 -3.06
C GLU A 142 26.36 16.43 -2.92
N ILE A 143 27.01 17.15 -1.99
CA ILE A 143 26.60 18.53 -1.61
C ILE A 143 27.71 19.57 -1.73
N GLY A 144 28.93 19.19 -2.09
CA GLY A 144 30.05 20.11 -2.28
C GLY A 144 30.64 20.71 -1.01
N LEU A 145 30.29 20.18 0.17
CA LEU A 145 30.82 20.65 1.45
C LEU A 145 32.10 19.89 1.82
N ASP A 146 33.21 20.61 1.88
CA ASP A 146 34.51 20.04 2.21
C ASP A 146 34.70 19.91 3.73
N LEU A 147 34.61 18.67 4.22
CA LEU A 147 34.81 18.31 5.63
C LEU A 147 36.28 18.16 6.02
N THR A 148 37.22 18.34 5.08
CA THR A 148 38.67 18.40 5.37
C THR A 148 39.15 19.83 5.63
N SER A 149 38.31 20.84 5.38
CA SER A 149 38.65 22.24 5.61
C SER A 149 38.89 22.52 7.10
N PRO A 150 39.72 23.52 7.45
CA PRO A 150 39.99 23.88 8.84
C PRO A 150 38.74 24.35 9.61
N HIS A 151 37.66 24.71 8.90
CA HIS A 151 36.39 25.14 9.46
C HIS A 151 35.47 23.97 9.86
N ALA A 152 35.80 22.74 9.46
CA ALA A 152 35.05 21.53 9.80
C ALA A 152 35.81 20.71 10.85
N LEU A 153 35.25 20.62 12.05
CA LEU A 153 35.81 19.82 13.13
C LEU A 153 35.18 18.41 13.13
N PHE A 154 36.01 17.38 13.02
CA PHE A 154 35.59 16.00 13.28
C PHE A 154 35.41 15.79 14.79
N VAL A 155 34.21 15.38 15.21
CA VAL A 155 33.88 15.21 16.63
C VAL A 155 33.99 13.75 17.06
N GLY A 156 33.52 12.81 16.24
CA GLY A 156 33.51 11.39 16.59
C GLY A 156 32.51 10.59 15.76
N ASN A 157 32.18 9.38 16.22
CA ASN A 157 31.20 8.51 15.59
C ASN A 157 29.93 8.35 16.45
N LEU A 158 28.85 7.91 15.81
CA LEU A 158 27.66 7.36 16.47
C LEU A 158 27.69 5.82 16.35
N PRO A 159 26.83 5.07 17.07
CA PRO A 159 26.85 3.60 17.02
C PRO A 159 26.78 3.07 15.59
N GLU A 160 27.77 2.29 15.18
CA GLU A 160 27.76 1.56 13.91
C GLU A 160 26.66 0.48 13.94
N ARG A 161 26.06 0.23 12.78
CA ARG A 161 24.87 -0.65 12.70
C ARG A 161 25.02 -1.65 11.58
N VAL A 162 24.87 -2.94 11.90
CA VAL A 162 24.70 -3.97 10.88
C VAL A 162 23.30 -3.82 10.29
N VAL A 163 23.25 -3.47 9.02
CA VAL A 163 22.02 -3.33 8.25
C VAL A 163 21.73 -4.67 7.58
N SER A 164 20.63 -5.32 7.95
CA SER A 164 20.24 -6.63 7.41
C SER A 164 19.11 -6.54 6.38
N THR A 165 18.96 -7.60 5.58
CA THR A 165 17.81 -7.83 4.69
C THR A 165 16.50 -7.81 5.48
N SER A 166 15.38 -7.67 4.76
CA SER A 166 14.02 -7.63 5.33
C SER A 166 13.65 -8.84 6.21
N TRP A 167 14.38 -9.96 6.08
CA TRP A 167 14.19 -11.18 6.89
C TRP A 167 15.26 -11.36 7.97
N GLY A 168 16.10 -10.33 8.22
CA GLY A 168 17.25 -10.24 9.15
C GLY A 168 18.36 -11.29 9.01
N LYS A 169 18.09 -12.44 8.39
CA LYS A 169 19.05 -13.54 8.21
C LYS A 169 20.31 -13.20 7.43
N VAL A 170 20.29 -12.15 6.61
CA VAL A 170 21.42 -11.82 5.74
C VAL A 170 21.80 -10.35 5.96
N PRO A 171 22.95 -10.09 6.60
CA PRO A 171 23.56 -8.78 6.64
C PRO A 171 23.80 -8.23 5.22
N LEU A 172 23.38 -6.98 4.97
CA LEU A 172 23.52 -6.29 3.69
C LEU A 172 24.70 -5.34 3.66
N MET A 173 24.91 -4.59 4.74
CA MET A 173 26.03 -3.66 4.92
C MET A 173 26.22 -3.30 6.40
N VAL A 174 27.36 -2.74 6.76
CA VAL A 174 27.51 -1.99 8.03
C VAL A 174 27.40 -0.50 7.74
N LEU A 175 26.53 0.20 8.47
CA LEU A 175 26.30 1.63 8.35
C LEU A 175 27.06 2.37 9.46
N CYS A 176 27.89 3.34 9.06
CA CYS A 176 28.87 4.00 9.91
C CYS A 176 28.59 5.51 9.97
N PRO A 177 27.94 6.01 11.03
CA PRO A 177 27.62 7.42 11.16
C PRO A 177 28.74 8.20 11.86
N PHE A 178 29.15 9.33 11.27
CA PHE A 178 30.18 10.23 11.78
C PHE A 178 29.63 11.62 12.05
N VAL A 179 30.13 12.30 13.08
CA VAL A 179 29.68 13.62 13.51
C VAL A 179 30.74 14.68 13.21
N PHE A 180 30.32 15.73 12.52
CA PHE A 180 31.13 16.89 12.18
C PHE A 180 30.46 18.17 12.69
N LEU A 181 31.25 19.13 13.12
CA LEU A 181 30.81 20.47 13.52
C LEU A 181 31.43 21.51 12.60
N TRP A 182 30.59 22.30 11.93
CA TRP A 182 31.01 23.47 11.19
C TRP A 182 31.18 24.65 12.15
N MET A 183 32.37 25.26 12.13
CA MET A 183 32.85 26.18 13.17
C MET A 183 32.70 27.66 12.80
N GLU A 184 32.33 27.95 11.55
CA GLU A 184 32.12 29.33 11.07
C GLU A 184 30.63 29.68 11.01
N PRO A 185 30.26 30.97 11.12
CA PRO A 185 28.87 31.41 11.03
C PRO A 185 28.31 31.25 9.60
N GLU A 186 29.15 31.40 8.58
CA GLU A 186 28.79 31.28 7.18
C GLU A 186 29.24 29.94 6.59
N LEU A 187 28.46 29.43 5.65
CA LEU A 187 28.79 28.21 4.89
C LEU A 187 29.32 28.57 3.51
N PRO A 188 30.26 27.79 2.96
CA PRO A 188 30.59 27.88 1.55
C PRO A 188 29.37 27.53 0.69
N GLN A 189 29.37 28.03 -0.55
CA GLN A 189 28.31 27.70 -1.50
C GLN A 189 28.27 26.19 -1.76
N LEU A 190 27.16 25.55 -1.35
CA LEU A 190 26.93 24.14 -1.59
C LEU A 190 26.69 23.87 -3.09
N LYS A 191 27.30 22.80 -3.60
CA LYS A 191 27.20 22.36 -5.00
C LYS A 191 26.51 21.00 -5.04
N LEU A 192 25.19 21.04 -5.23
CA LEU A 192 24.36 19.82 -5.20
C LEU A 192 24.54 19.01 -6.48
N GLN A 193 24.89 17.73 -6.34
CA GLN A 193 24.98 16.80 -7.47
C GLN A 193 23.57 16.43 -7.98
N PRO A 194 23.17 16.86 -9.19
CA PRO A 194 21.78 16.73 -9.64
C PRO A 194 21.29 15.29 -9.81
N ALA A 195 22.21 14.37 -10.06
CA ALA A 195 21.86 12.96 -10.20
C ALA A 195 21.40 12.35 -8.88
N GLU A 196 21.88 12.86 -7.74
CA GLU A 196 21.76 12.21 -6.42
C GLU A 196 20.90 13.02 -5.46
N ILE A 197 21.00 14.35 -5.52
CA ILE A 197 20.43 15.26 -4.54
C ILE A 197 19.44 16.23 -5.20
N ALA A 198 18.20 16.21 -4.74
CA ALA A 198 17.18 17.18 -5.12
C ALA A 198 17.29 18.48 -4.31
N SER A 199 17.59 18.39 -3.02
CA SER A 199 17.71 19.55 -2.14
C SER A 199 18.46 19.25 -0.85
N THR A 200 18.97 20.29 -0.19
CA THR A 200 19.48 20.25 1.19
C THR A 200 18.62 21.11 2.10
N HIS A 201 18.57 20.74 3.37
CA HIS A 201 17.69 21.33 4.38
C HIS A 201 18.41 21.39 5.73
N TRP A 202 18.70 22.60 6.22
CA TRP A 202 19.18 22.81 7.58
C TRP A 202 18.01 22.86 8.54
N VAL A 203 18.00 21.98 9.54
CA VAL A 203 16.88 21.82 10.47
C VAL A 203 17.36 22.04 11.90
N PRO A 204 16.76 22.98 12.65
CA PRO A 204 17.09 23.18 14.06
C PRO A 204 16.88 21.94 14.91
N LEU A 205 17.82 21.65 15.80
CA LEU A 205 17.75 20.51 16.71
C LEU A 205 16.49 20.57 17.61
N ARG A 206 16.04 21.78 17.98
CA ARG A 206 14.77 21.95 18.71
C ARG A 206 13.54 21.43 17.96
N ILE A 207 13.55 21.46 16.63
CA ILE A 207 12.47 20.89 15.80
C ILE A 207 12.54 19.36 15.83
N LEU A 208 13.75 18.79 15.80
CA LEU A 208 13.97 17.35 15.91
C LEU A 208 13.59 16.79 17.29
N LEU A 209 13.80 17.59 18.36
CA LEU A 209 13.46 17.24 19.73
C LEU A 209 11.97 17.47 20.06
N SER A 210 11.30 18.36 19.33
CA SER A 210 9.90 18.72 19.58
C SER A 210 8.93 17.53 19.45
N PRO A 211 8.05 17.30 20.46
CA PRO A 211 6.95 16.35 20.37
C PRO A 211 5.94 16.71 19.27
N GLN A 212 5.78 18.00 18.95
CA GLN A 212 4.82 18.49 17.94
C GLN A 212 5.27 18.15 16.51
N SER A 213 6.56 17.91 16.30
CA SER A 213 7.10 17.47 15.01
C SER A 213 6.93 15.97 14.76
N ARG A 214 6.48 15.20 15.76
CA ARG A 214 6.32 13.75 15.64
C ARG A 214 5.12 13.40 14.76
N THR A 215 5.33 12.51 13.81
CA THR A 215 4.32 12.09 12.84
C THR A 215 4.59 10.65 12.39
N PHE A 216 3.86 10.20 11.38
CA PHE A 216 4.02 8.88 10.78
C PHE A 216 4.27 8.98 9.28
N GLU A 217 5.13 8.10 8.78
CA GLU A 217 5.22 7.80 7.35
C GLU A 217 4.42 6.53 7.04
N TYR A 218 3.64 6.58 5.97
CA TYR A 218 2.72 5.51 5.58
C TYR A 218 3.23 4.77 4.35
N VAL A 219 3.83 3.60 4.56
CA VAL A 219 4.40 2.79 3.48
C VAL A 219 3.43 1.70 3.08
N ASP A 220 3.17 1.58 1.78
CA ASP A 220 2.44 0.44 1.24
C ASP A 220 3.36 -0.79 1.14
N VAL A 221 3.10 -1.78 2.00
CA VAL A 221 3.84 -3.04 1.97
C VAL A 221 3.32 -4.01 0.90
N SER A 222 2.14 -3.75 0.31
CA SER A 222 1.52 -4.59 -0.73
C SER A 222 2.28 -4.55 -2.06
N ASP A 223 2.98 -3.45 -2.37
CA ASP A 223 3.86 -3.33 -3.54
C ASP A 223 4.91 -4.44 -3.58
N ARG A 224 5.32 -4.92 -2.41
CA ARG A 224 6.29 -6.01 -2.27
C ARG A 224 5.70 -7.37 -2.67
N PHE A 225 4.37 -7.53 -2.69
CA PHE A 225 3.66 -8.75 -3.11
C PHE A 225 3.34 -8.80 -4.61
N ALA A 226 3.33 -7.64 -5.28
CA ALA A 226 2.99 -7.54 -6.70
C ALA A 226 3.92 -8.36 -7.60
N ARG A 227 5.20 -8.50 -7.21
CA ARG A 227 6.23 -9.20 -8.00
C ARG A 227 6.03 -10.72 -8.09
N ARG A 228 5.17 -11.33 -7.25
CA ARG A 228 5.04 -12.80 -7.17
C ARG A 228 3.63 -13.35 -7.43
N GLY A 229 2.58 -12.53 -7.30
CA GLY A 229 1.19 -12.99 -7.43
C GLY A 229 0.27 -12.11 -8.28
N GLY A 230 0.84 -11.20 -9.08
CA GLY A 230 0.06 -10.34 -9.98
C GLY A 230 -0.72 -9.23 -9.28
N THR A 231 -1.33 -8.37 -10.09
CA THR A 231 -2.02 -7.14 -9.65
C THR A 231 -3.26 -7.41 -8.79
N ILE A 232 -3.93 -8.54 -8.99
CA ILE A 232 -5.12 -8.94 -8.22
C ILE A 232 -4.73 -9.27 -6.77
N LEU A 233 -3.66 -10.05 -6.56
CA LEU A 233 -3.18 -10.39 -5.23
C LEU A 233 -2.69 -9.13 -4.48
N LYS A 234 -1.98 -8.23 -5.16
CA LYS A 234 -1.59 -6.92 -4.61
C LYS A 234 -2.80 -6.16 -4.07
N THR A 235 -3.84 -6.06 -4.89
CA THR A 235 -5.09 -5.36 -4.57
C THR A 235 -5.79 -5.97 -3.35
N ALA A 236 -5.90 -7.30 -3.33
CA ALA A 236 -6.50 -8.03 -2.21
C ALA A 236 -5.72 -7.81 -0.91
N ILE A 237 -4.39 -7.94 -0.95
CA ILE A 237 -3.51 -7.74 0.21
C ILE A 237 -3.57 -6.30 0.71
N ARG A 238 -3.57 -5.31 -0.18
CA ARG A 238 -3.68 -3.89 0.16
C ARG A 238 -5.00 -3.58 0.87
N SER A 239 -6.12 -4.07 0.32
CA SER A 239 -7.45 -3.89 0.92
C SER A 239 -7.58 -4.58 2.27
N VAL A 240 -6.80 -5.63 2.51
CA VAL A 240 -6.78 -6.37 3.77
C VAL A 240 -5.87 -5.69 4.80
N LEU A 241 -4.59 -5.53 4.53
CA LEU A 241 -3.61 -5.08 5.52
C LEU A 241 -3.62 -3.57 5.76
N GLY A 242 -4.04 -2.79 4.77
CA GLY A 242 -3.84 -1.34 4.77
C GLY A 242 -2.37 -0.97 4.61
N LYS A 243 -2.01 0.25 5.03
CA LYS A 243 -0.63 0.72 5.00
C LYS A 243 0.07 0.44 6.33
N MET A 244 1.39 0.39 6.30
CA MET A 244 2.19 0.35 7.51
C MET A 244 2.61 1.76 7.92
N GLU A 245 2.43 2.07 9.19
CA GLU A 245 2.82 3.32 9.85
C GLU A 245 4.21 3.16 10.46
N PHE A 246 5.13 4.05 10.11
CA PHE A 246 6.46 4.16 10.69
C PHE A 246 6.61 5.48 11.42
N SER A 247 7.32 5.48 12.56
CA SER A 247 7.66 6.71 13.27
C SER A 247 8.46 7.66 12.37
N ALA A 248 8.07 8.92 12.34
CA ALA A 248 8.69 9.97 11.54
C ALA A 248 8.76 11.30 12.30
N ILE A 249 9.69 12.17 11.89
CA ILE A 249 9.74 13.58 12.29
C ILE A 249 9.45 14.43 11.06
N LYS A 250 8.46 15.31 11.16
CA LYS A 250 8.24 16.37 10.18
C LYS A 250 9.31 17.44 10.35
N LEU A 251 10.15 17.58 9.33
CA LEU A 251 11.20 18.58 9.31
C LEU A 251 10.64 19.95 8.95
N VAL A 252 11.11 20.96 9.66
CA VAL A 252 10.85 22.37 9.39
C VAL A 252 12.22 23.04 9.27
N PRO A 253 12.76 23.15 8.05
CA PRO A 253 14.08 23.72 7.86
C PRO A 253 14.08 25.24 8.05
N SER A 254 15.18 25.77 8.57
CA SER A 254 15.46 27.21 8.60
C SER A 254 16.01 27.71 7.28
N GLU A 255 16.70 26.83 6.53
CA GLU A 255 17.34 27.12 5.27
C GLU A 255 17.23 25.90 4.35
N SER A 256 16.94 26.13 3.07
CA SER A 256 16.82 25.07 2.09
C SER A 256 17.43 25.50 0.77
N LEU A 257 18.25 24.64 0.19
CA LEU A 257 18.82 24.83 -1.14
C LEU A 257 18.28 23.75 -2.07
N PHE A 258 17.74 24.13 -3.20
CA PHE A 258 17.16 23.22 -4.18
C PHE A 258 18.05 23.12 -5.42
N CYS A 259 18.26 21.92 -5.92
CA CYS A 259 19.02 21.68 -7.14
C CYS A 259 18.17 22.03 -8.36
N SER A 260 18.46 23.16 -9.00
CA SER A 260 17.66 23.73 -10.09
C SER A 260 17.67 22.89 -11.37
N THR A 261 18.60 21.94 -11.49
CA THR A 261 18.79 21.10 -12.68
C THR A 261 18.11 19.74 -12.56
N THR A 262 17.47 19.42 -11.43
CA THR A 262 16.67 18.20 -11.28
C THR A 262 15.31 18.32 -11.96
N ALA A 263 14.79 17.22 -12.51
CA ALA A 263 13.47 17.19 -13.12
C ALA A 263 12.37 17.59 -12.12
N GLU A 264 12.53 17.23 -10.85
CA GLU A 264 11.64 17.62 -9.75
C GLU A 264 11.56 19.13 -9.55
N PHE A 265 12.62 19.87 -9.87
CA PHE A 265 12.63 21.32 -9.71
C PHE A 265 11.57 21.98 -10.58
N PHE A 266 11.30 21.41 -11.76
CA PHE A 266 10.36 21.97 -12.74
C PHE A 266 8.97 21.36 -12.69
N SER A 267 8.72 20.31 -11.88
CA SER A 267 7.40 19.66 -11.79
C SER A 267 6.30 20.69 -11.47
N PRO A 268 5.47 21.08 -12.46
CA PRO A 268 4.39 22.03 -12.24
C PRO A 268 3.28 21.37 -11.40
N GLU A 269 2.40 22.19 -10.83
CA GLU A 269 1.10 21.72 -10.35
C GLU A 269 0.47 20.86 -11.44
N SER A 270 0.33 19.58 -11.15
CA SER A 270 -0.27 18.68 -12.11
C SER A 270 -1.78 18.90 -12.09
N GLU A 271 -2.24 19.82 -12.94
CA GLU A 271 -3.63 19.87 -13.41
C GLU A 271 -3.92 18.58 -14.20
N PHE A 272 -4.01 17.44 -13.52
CA PHE A 272 -4.43 16.20 -14.15
C PHE A 272 -5.96 16.15 -14.19
N ASN A 273 -6.46 16.29 -15.41
CA ASN A 273 -7.84 16.07 -15.83
C ASN A 273 -8.44 14.80 -15.19
N THR A 274 -9.64 14.92 -14.60
CA THR A 274 -10.28 13.94 -13.71
C THR A 274 -10.84 12.72 -14.45
N SER A 275 -10.01 12.01 -15.23
CA SER A 275 -10.40 10.74 -15.85
C SER A 275 -10.33 9.58 -14.85
N TRP A 276 -11.27 8.64 -14.93
CA TRP A 276 -11.33 7.42 -14.12
C TRP A 276 -10.03 6.60 -14.19
N GLY A 277 -9.35 6.60 -15.35
CA GLY A 277 -8.06 5.95 -15.53
C GLY A 277 -6.94 6.60 -14.71
N GLY A 278 -6.96 7.93 -14.54
CA GLY A 278 -5.99 8.66 -13.72
C GLY A 278 -6.13 8.36 -12.22
N ARG A 279 -7.37 8.14 -11.73
CA ARG A 279 -7.61 7.68 -10.35
C ARG A 279 -7.06 6.29 -10.12
N PHE A 280 -7.22 5.38 -11.08
CA PHE A 280 -6.70 4.02 -11.02
C PHE A 280 -5.16 3.99 -11.11
N TYR A 281 -4.55 4.85 -11.93
CA TYR A 281 -3.09 4.99 -12.05
C TYR A 281 -2.45 5.59 -10.78
N ARG A 282 -3.10 6.59 -10.16
CA ARG A 282 -2.69 7.17 -8.87
C ARG A 282 -2.84 6.19 -7.71
N TRP A 283 -3.82 5.29 -7.79
CA TRP A 283 -3.98 4.17 -6.87
C TRP A 283 -2.92 3.07 -7.11
N TYR A 284 -2.48 2.85 -8.35
CA TYR A 284 -1.54 1.79 -8.76
C TYR A 284 -0.08 2.04 -8.36
N LEU A 285 0.42 3.29 -8.47
CA LEU A 285 1.82 3.67 -8.19
C LEU A 285 2.11 4.00 -6.72
N GLY A 286 1.13 3.81 -5.83
CA GLY A 286 1.24 4.29 -4.46
C GLY A 286 1.17 5.82 -4.39
N ASP A 287 1.05 6.34 -3.18
CA ASP A 287 0.91 7.79 -2.94
C ASP A 287 2.18 8.59 -3.33
N HIS A 288 3.13 8.05 -4.09
CA HIS A 288 4.33 8.75 -4.55
C HIS A 288 4.16 9.53 -5.87
N ALA A 289 3.10 9.26 -6.66
CA ALA A 289 2.98 9.79 -8.03
C ALA A 289 1.98 10.95 -8.23
N GLY A 290 1.37 11.50 -7.17
CA GLY A 290 0.06 12.17 -7.30
C GLY A 290 -0.11 13.61 -6.79
N SER A 291 0.90 14.26 -6.23
CA SER A 291 0.83 15.65 -5.75
C SER A 291 2.13 16.36 -6.06
N SER A 292 2.07 17.66 -6.39
CA SER A 292 3.25 18.51 -6.61
C SER A 292 4.25 18.31 -5.46
N GLU A 293 5.39 17.71 -5.77
CA GLU A 293 6.36 17.14 -4.81
C GLU A 293 6.92 18.21 -3.85
N ARG A 294 6.88 19.49 -4.25
CA ARG A 294 7.22 20.67 -3.42
C ARG A 294 6.31 20.86 -2.20
N THR A 295 5.08 20.35 -2.22
CA THR A 295 4.09 20.51 -1.13
C THR A 295 4.10 19.37 -0.12
N ARG A 296 4.89 18.32 -0.36
CA ARG A 296 4.99 17.20 0.60
C ARG A 296 5.79 17.63 1.82
N PRO A 297 5.36 17.27 3.02
CA PRO A 297 6.17 17.49 4.21
C PRO A 297 7.48 16.70 4.07
N LEU A 298 8.60 17.33 4.41
CA LEU A 298 9.88 16.65 4.57
C LEU A 298 9.78 15.77 5.81
N LEU A 299 9.84 14.45 5.61
CA LEU A 299 9.71 13.47 6.69
C LEU A 299 11.03 12.74 6.88
N LEU A 300 11.58 12.85 8.08
CA LEU A 300 12.72 12.05 8.53
C LEU A 300 12.20 10.76 9.18
N TRP A 301 12.47 9.62 8.57
CA TRP A 301 12.02 8.30 9.04
C TRP A 301 13.00 7.20 8.64
N GLY A 302 12.80 5.99 9.15
CA GLY A 302 13.64 4.84 8.79
C GLY A 302 15.02 4.86 9.44
N LEU A 303 16.04 4.40 8.69
CA LEU A 303 17.42 4.27 9.18
C LEU A 303 18.00 5.58 9.69
N THR A 304 17.82 6.67 8.94
CA THR A 304 18.31 8.00 9.30
C THR A 304 17.75 8.45 10.65
N LEU A 305 16.43 8.34 10.83
CA LEU A 305 15.81 8.66 12.10
C LEU A 305 16.32 7.76 13.23
N GLY A 306 16.51 6.47 12.96
CA GLY A 306 17.04 5.51 13.92
C GLY A 306 18.47 5.83 14.39
N MET A 307 19.30 6.38 13.50
CA MET A 307 20.65 6.89 13.83
C MET A 307 20.57 8.15 14.68
N LEU A 308 19.74 9.12 14.26
CA LEU A 308 19.60 10.37 15.00
C LEU A 308 18.95 10.19 16.37
N ALA A 309 18.09 9.20 16.55
CA ALA A 309 17.41 8.99 17.83
C ALA A 309 18.39 8.85 19.00
N ASP A 310 19.52 8.14 18.85
CA ASP A 310 20.52 8.01 19.92
C ASP A 310 21.26 9.31 20.20
N PHE A 311 21.53 10.10 19.16
CA PHE A 311 22.16 11.41 19.32
C PHE A 311 21.20 12.38 20.02
N LEU A 312 19.94 12.42 19.58
CA LEU A 312 18.91 13.27 20.15
C LEU A 312 18.54 12.88 21.59
N ASP A 313 18.66 11.60 21.97
CA ASP A 313 18.41 11.16 23.36
C ASP A 313 19.49 11.65 24.34
N GLN A 314 20.68 11.98 23.83
CA GLN A 314 21.75 12.62 24.62
C GLN A 314 21.49 14.12 24.86
N LEU A 315 20.51 14.70 24.18
CA LEU A 315 20.11 16.10 24.34
C LEU A 315 18.83 16.20 25.18
N PRO A 316 18.65 17.29 25.95
CA PRO A 316 17.41 17.52 26.68
C PRO A 316 16.24 17.61 25.70
N PRO A 317 15.07 17.04 26.03
CA PRO A 317 14.68 16.51 27.34
C PRO A 317 14.94 15.01 27.55
N HIS A 318 15.86 14.38 26.80
CA HIS A 318 16.25 12.96 26.94
C HIS A 318 15.08 11.97 26.76
N ASN A 319 14.19 12.29 25.82
CA ASN A 319 12.99 11.50 25.54
C ASN A 319 12.86 11.13 24.06
N ALA A 320 13.91 11.31 23.25
CA ALA A 320 13.84 11.10 21.82
C ALA A 320 13.46 9.66 21.47
N VAL A 321 13.95 8.69 22.25
CA VAL A 321 13.60 7.27 22.13
C VAL A 321 12.18 7.01 22.65
N GLN A 322 11.75 7.71 23.70
CA GLN A 322 10.40 7.54 24.27
C GLN A 322 9.30 8.05 23.34
N LEU A 323 9.61 9.08 22.54
CA LEU A 323 8.72 9.60 21.50
C LEU A 323 8.63 8.68 20.27
N TRP A 324 9.46 7.63 20.19
CA TRP A 324 9.44 6.68 19.10
C TRP A 324 8.23 5.74 19.20
N SER A 325 7.44 5.69 18.14
CA SER A 325 6.29 4.79 18.05
C SER A 325 6.64 3.48 17.35
N TYR A 326 6.22 2.36 17.96
CA TYR A 326 6.36 1.03 17.35
C TYR A 326 5.60 0.94 16.02
N PRO A 327 6.22 0.47 14.93
CA PRO A 327 5.58 0.41 13.62
C PRO A 327 4.36 -0.52 13.61
N THR A 328 3.24 -0.11 13.04
CA THR A 328 2.00 -0.90 13.03
C THR A 328 1.20 -0.68 11.75
N PHE A 329 0.08 -1.38 11.58
CA PHE A 329 -0.78 -1.23 10.41
C PHE A 329 -1.92 -0.25 10.66
N THR A 330 -2.42 0.38 9.60
CA THR A 330 -3.62 1.23 9.64
C THR A 330 -4.89 0.43 9.91
N SER A 331 -4.88 -0.89 9.65
CA SER A 331 -6.01 -1.77 9.93
C SER A 331 -6.17 -2.01 11.43
N LEU A 332 -7.34 -1.68 11.96
CA LEU A 332 -7.62 -1.65 13.41
C LEU A 332 -7.48 -3.02 14.07
N ASP A 333 -7.93 -4.08 13.40
CA ASP A 333 -7.85 -5.45 13.88
C ASP A 333 -6.40 -5.97 13.91
N VAL A 334 -5.62 -5.73 12.86
CA VAL A 334 -4.20 -6.10 12.81
C VAL A 334 -3.44 -5.33 13.89
N ARG A 335 -3.68 -4.02 14.01
CA ARG A 335 -3.10 -3.17 15.06
C ARG A 335 -3.45 -3.68 16.46
N PHE A 336 -4.69 -4.08 16.69
CA PHE A 336 -5.14 -4.65 17.95
C PHE A 336 -4.42 -5.98 18.26
N ILE A 337 -4.40 -6.92 17.32
CA ILE A 337 -3.74 -8.22 17.49
C ILE A 337 -2.24 -8.05 17.77
N ILE A 338 -1.55 -7.21 16.99
CA ILE A 338 -0.13 -6.91 17.21
C ILE A 338 0.05 -6.25 18.59
N GLY A 339 -0.83 -5.33 18.97
CA GLY A 339 -0.81 -4.67 20.28
C GLY A 339 -0.90 -5.67 21.44
N VAL A 340 -1.79 -6.67 21.34
CA VAL A 340 -1.93 -7.73 22.33
C VAL A 340 -0.68 -8.62 22.38
N LEU A 341 -0.24 -9.12 21.23
CA LEU A 341 0.93 -10.01 21.14
C LEU A 341 2.19 -9.34 21.68
N THR A 342 2.42 -8.09 21.29
CA THR A 342 3.66 -7.37 21.61
C THR A 342 3.66 -6.71 22.99
N ARG A 343 2.53 -6.72 23.74
CA ARG A 343 2.41 -6.01 25.03
C ARG A 343 3.48 -6.38 26.05
N ARG A 344 3.78 -7.67 26.19
CA ARG A 344 4.83 -8.15 27.12
C ARG A 344 6.23 -7.78 26.63
N LEU A 345 6.47 -7.91 25.33
CA LEU A 345 7.75 -7.58 24.70
C LEU A 345 8.05 -6.08 24.81
N LYS A 346 7.08 -5.21 24.52
CA LYS A 346 7.21 -3.75 24.69
C LYS A 346 7.58 -3.37 26.12
N ARG A 347 6.91 -3.96 27.13
CA ARG A 347 7.23 -3.73 28.55
C ARG A 347 8.65 -4.18 28.90
N ARG A 348 9.07 -5.35 28.42
CA ARG A 348 10.43 -5.86 28.62
C ARG A 348 11.47 -4.93 28.01
N ASN A 349 11.28 -4.54 26.75
CA ASN A 349 12.23 -3.69 26.02
C ASN A 349 12.29 -2.28 26.65
N GLN A 350 11.15 -1.71 27.08
CA GLN A 350 11.12 -0.45 27.81
C GLN A 350 11.86 -0.51 29.15
N GLY A 351 11.75 -1.62 29.89
CA GLY A 351 12.52 -1.83 31.12
C GLY A 351 14.03 -1.88 30.88
N ARG A 352 14.48 -2.46 29.76
CA ARG A 352 15.91 -2.48 29.38
C ARG A 352 16.45 -1.09 29.04
N LEU A 353 15.63 -0.23 28.45
CA LEU A 353 16.01 1.16 28.14
C LEU A 353 16.12 2.02 29.41
N GLN A 354 15.29 1.77 30.43
CA GLN A 354 15.28 2.52 31.69
C GLN A 354 16.30 2.01 32.72
N GLY A 355 16.68 0.73 32.68
CA GLY A 355 17.56 0.06 33.64
C GLY A 355 19.06 0.31 33.45
N ASN A 356 19.46 1.42 32.81
CA ASN A 356 20.84 1.67 32.40
C ASN A 356 21.77 2.01 33.59
N ASN A 357 22.07 1.01 34.42
CA ASN A 357 23.26 1.02 35.28
C ASN A 357 23.88 -0.35 35.56
N GLN A 358 23.30 -1.47 35.11
CA GLN A 358 23.95 -2.77 35.26
C GLN A 358 23.20 -3.79 34.40
N THR A 359 23.81 -4.29 33.34
CA THR A 359 24.37 -5.65 33.31
C THR A 359 24.81 -6.06 31.92
N ALA A 360 25.94 -6.76 31.90
CA ALA A 360 26.41 -7.59 30.82
C ALA A 360 25.32 -8.56 30.34
N ILE A 361 25.32 -8.83 29.03
CA ILE A 361 25.13 -10.14 28.37
C ILE A 361 24.63 -9.91 26.93
N ASP A 362 25.28 -10.62 26.01
CA ASP A 362 24.97 -10.92 24.62
C ASP A 362 23.66 -10.33 24.07
N SER A 363 23.77 -9.35 23.18
CA SER A 363 22.66 -9.05 22.25
C SER A 363 23.15 -8.47 20.92
N GLN A 364 23.28 -9.40 19.98
CA GLN A 364 23.22 -9.17 18.52
C GLN A 364 22.05 -8.23 18.20
N THR A 365 22.28 -7.09 17.54
CA THR A 365 21.19 -6.14 17.23
C THR A 365 21.37 -5.45 15.86
N GLU A 366 20.32 -5.49 15.04
CA GLU A 366 20.27 -5.19 13.59
C GLU A 366 19.50 -3.92 13.25
N ALA A 367 20.06 -3.07 12.38
CA ALA A 367 19.33 -2.02 11.70
C ALA A 367 18.71 -2.54 10.39
N VAL A 368 17.60 -1.97 9.94
CA VAL A 368 16.81 -2.53 8.83
C VAL A 368 16.99 -1.71 7.55
N ALA A 369 17.48 -2.33 6.46
CA ALA A 369 17.29 -1.81 5.11
C ALA A 369 16.11 -2.52 4.43
N THR A 370 15.33 -1.77 3.64
CA THR A 370 14.14 -2.31 2.99
C THR A 370 14.48 -3.05 1.68
N GLY A 371 14.59 -4.38 1.75
CA GLY A 371 14.82 -5.28 0.60
C GLY A 371 13.55 -5.80 -0.11
N ASP A 372 13.76 -6.55 -1.22
CA ASP A 372 12.78 -6.90 -2.28
C ASP A 372 11.82 -8.08 -2.02
N ASN A 373 11.59 -8.53 -0.77
CA ASN A 373 10.72 -9.69 -0.53
C ASN A 373 9.32 -9.27 0.03
N PRO A 374 8.22 -9.96 -0.34
CA PRO A 374 6.86 -9.59 0.05
C PRO A 374 6.57 -9.67 1.56
N TRP A 375 7.24 -10.58 2.27
CA TRP A 375 6.87 -11.04 3.61
C TRP A 375 7.43 -10.22 4.77
N PHE A 376 7.31 -8.90 4.71
CA PHE A 376 7.42 -8.04 5.90
C PHE A 376 8.84 -7.85 6.47
N ILE A 377 8.86 -6.93 7.46
CA ILE A 377 9.96 -6.19 8.08
C ILE A 377 10.64 -7.01 9.18
N GLY A 378 11.97 -6.86 9.29
CA GLY A 378 12.87 -7.13 10.42
C GLY A 378 12.93 -8.53 11.06
N GLY A 379 14.13 -9.11 11.18
CA GLY A 379 14.42 -10.14 12.20
C GLY A 379 15.59 -11.10 11.96
N LEU A 380 16.65 -10.99 12.76
CA LEU A 380 17.63 -12.00 13.22
C LEU A 380 18.67 -12.59 12.24
N SER A 381 19.95 -12.32 12.54
CA SER A 381 21.08 -13.23 12.34
C SER A 381 21.92 -13.41 13.62
N ASP A 382 22.36 -14.65 13.82
CA ASP A 382 23.18 -15.15 14.92
C ASP A 382 24.68 -14.91 14.69
N GLY A 383 25.40 -14.60 15.77
CA GLY A 383 26.86 -14.72 15.91
C GLY A 383 27.68 -13.45 15.68
N MET A 384 28.17 -12.81 16.75
CA MET A 384 29.57 -12.34 16.87
C MET A 384 29.88 -11.84 18.29
N LYS A 385 31.08 -12.16 18.79
CA LYS A 385 31.59 -11.72 20.10
C LYS A 385 32.29 -10.34 19.99
N HIS A 386 32.12 -9.48 20.98
CA HIS A 386 32.86 -8.21 21.10
C HIS A 386 34.04 -8.31 22.09
N SER A 387 35.08 -7.53 21.81
CA SER A 387 36.29 -7.32 22.62
C SER A 387 36.12 -6.13 23.58
N GLU A 388 36.73 -6.22 24.77
CA GLU A 388 36.52 -5.31 25.90
C GLU A 388 37.28 -3.97 25.84
N LYS A 389 36.58 -2.89 26.25
CA LYS A 389 36.95 -1.82 27.22
C LYS A 389 36.56 -0.41 26.73
N GLY A 390 35.51 0.16 27.35
CA GLY A 390 35.06 1.55 27.21
C GLY A 390 33.67 1.74 27.85
N LYS A 391 33.30 2.93 28.32
CA LYS A 391 31.94 3.18 28.88
C LYS A 391 30.86 3.10 27.80
N ASN A 392 31.21 3.41 26.55
CA ASN A 392 30.37 3.22 25.37
C ASN A 392 30.47 1.81 24.74
N ALA A 393 31.38 0.94 25.22
CA ALA A 393 31.54 -0.42 24.69
C ALA A 393 30.35 -1.35 24.98
N THR A 394 29.50 -0.99 25.95
CA THR A 394 28.29 -1.74 26.33
C THR A 394 27.00 -1.13 25.77
N LYS A 395 27.07 0.03 25.10
CA LYS A 395 25.89 0.75 24.63
C LYS A 395 25.45 0.22 23.25
N SER A 396 24.44 -0.65 23.26
CA SER A 396 23.62 -0.93 22.07
C SER A 396 22.76 0.30 21.75
N TYR A 397 22.43 0.53 20.47
CA TYR A 397 21.59 1.65 20.07
C TYR A 397 20.13 1.43 20.50
N ALA A 398 19.47 2.50 20.95
CA ALA A 398 18.24 2.42 21.71
C ALA A 398 17.04 1.92 20.89
N VAL A 399 16.95 2.35 19.62
CA VAL A 399 15.89 1.92 18.70
C VAL A 399 15.99 0.42 18.39
N GLY A 400 17.19 -0.14 18.37
CA GLY A 400 17.42 -1.57 18.16
C GLY A 400 16.89 -2.39 19.32
N VAL A 401 17.28 -2.01 20.53
CA VAL A 401 16.76 -2.62 21.77
C VAL A 401 15.24 -2.52 21.85
N MET A 402 14.67 -1.38 21.45
CA MET A 402 13.23 -1.18 21.43
C MET A 402 12.53 -2.15 20.47
N LEU A 403 13.05 -2.36 19.25
CA LEU A 403 12.43 -3.19 18.21
C LEU A 403 12.84 -4.67 18.26
N GLU A 404 13.72 -5.06 19.17
CA GLU A 404 14.19 -6.43 19.32
C GLU A 404 13.02 -7.42 19.48
N GLY A 405 12.91 -8.38 18.56
CA GLY A 405 11.86 -9.40 18.51
C GLY A 405 10.45 -8.88 18.17
N TYR A 406 10.27 -7.55 18.02
CA TYR A 406 8.97 -6.94 17.74
C TYR A 406 8.39 -7.42 16.42
N TYR A 407 9.20 -7.41 15.38
CA TYR A 407 8.75 -7.68 14.03
C TYR A 407 8.34 -9.15 13.79
N ASP A 408 8.98 -10.11 14.45
CA ASP A 408 8.54 -11.51 14.42
C ASP A 408 7.15 -11.68 15.03
N MET A 409 6.87 -10.98 16.13
CA MET A 409 5.53 -10.97 16.73
C MET A 409 4.52 -10.24 15.85
N ALA A 410 4.91 -9.13 15.23
CA ALA A 410 4.07 -8.40 14.29
C ALA A 410 3.68 -9.28 13.08
N ARG A 411 4.64 -10.04 12.53
CA ARG A 411 4.41 -11.02 11.46
C ARG A 411 3.40 -12.09 11.87
N ARG A 412 3.55 -12.65 13.07
CA ARG A 412 2.57 -13.62 13.62
C ARG A 412 1.20 -12.97 13.75
N GLY A 413 1.13 -11.72 14.19
CA GLY A 413 -0.11 -10.95 14.29
C GLY A 413 -0.81 -10.76 12.94
N VAL A 414 -0.06 -10.45 11.88
CA VAL A 414 -0.57 -10.38 10.51
C VAL A 414 -1.18 -11.70 10.05
N TRP A 415 -0.49 -12.82 10.30
CA TRP A 415 -1.01 -14.15 9.96
C TRP A 415 -2.26 -14.51 10.74
N ILE A 416 -2.31 -14.19 12.03
CA ILE A 416 -3.50 -14.41 12.87
C ILE A 416 -4.67 -13.59 12.34
N ALA A 417 -4.46 -12.30 12.02
CA ALA A 417 -5.50 -11.45 11.47
C ALA A 417 -6.01 -11.96 10.12
N ALA A 418 -5.12 -12.38 9.22
CA ALA A 418 -5.49 -12.97 7.93
C ALA A 418 -6.33 -14.25 8.10
N SER A 419 -5.93 -15.13 9.02
CA SER A 419 -6.67 -16.37 9.34
C SER A 419 -8.04 -16.07 9.95
N VAL A 420 -8.13 -15.13 10.89
CA VAL A 420 -9.41 -14.71 11.49
C VAL A 420 -10.35 -14.14 10.43
N ARG A 421 -9.83 -13.31 9.52
CA ARG A 421 -10.60 -12.77 8.39
C ARG A 421 -11.07 -13.84 7.42
N LEU A 422 -10.22 -14.82 7.11
CA LEU A 422 -10.61 -15.93 6.26
C LEU A 422 -11.74 -16.76 6.90
N ILE A 423 -11.61 -17.09 8.18
CA ILE A 423 -12.63 -17.86 8.92
C ILE A 423 -13.95 -17.09 9.01
N THR A 424 -13.90 -15.81 9.38
CA THR A 424 -15.10 -14.96 9.49
C THR A 424 -15.77 -14.77 8.14
N THR A 425 -15.01 -14.49 7.07
CA THR A 425 -15.55 -14.37 5.71
C THR A 425 -16.18 -15.67 5.24
N THR A 426 -15.51 -16.80 5.47
CA THR A 426 -16.04 -18.13 5.11
C THR A 426 -17.31 -18.45 5.91
N ALA A 427 -17.36 -18.11 7.19
CA ALA A 427 -18.55 -18.30 8.03
C ALA A 427 -19.71 -17.40 7.60
N VAL A 428 -19.44 -16.14 7.27
CA VAL A 428 -20.44 -15.20 6.74
C VAL A 428 -20.96 -15.66 5.38
N LEU A 429 -20.07 -16.10 4.49
CA LEU A 429 -20.47 -16.64 3.18
C LEU A 429 -21.29 -17.92 3.35
N PHE A 430 -20.88 -18.83 4.23
CA PHE A 430 -21.65 -20.03 4.55
C PHE A 430 -23.02 -19.69 5.13
N TYR A 431 -23.10 -18.72 6.05
CA TYR A 431 -24.36 -18.24 6.60
C TYR A 431 -25.24 -17.59 5.54
N ALA A 432 -24.67 -16.75 4.67
CA ALA A 432 -25.38 -16.12 3.56
C ALA A 432 -25.88 -17.18 2.57
N VAL A 433 -25.03 -18.12 2.15
CA VAL A 433 -25.42 -19.23 1.27
C VAL A 433 -26.48 -20.10 1.94
N LYS A 434 -26.39 -20.40 3.24
CA LYS A 434 -27.42 -21.14 3.98
C LYS A 434 -28.74 -20.35 4.06
N LYS A 435 -28.68 -19.03 4.27
CA LYS A 435 -29.84 -18.14 4.33
C LYS A 435 -30.50 -17.94 2.97
N PHE A 436 -29.72 -17.83 1.89
CA PHE A 436 -30.21 -17.64 0.52
C PHE A 436 -30.56 -18.95 -0.19
N ARG A 437 -29.90 -20.08 0.11
CA ARG A 437 -30.31 -21.43 -0.35
C ARG A 437 -31.61 -21.90 0.30
N TRP A 438 -32.09 -21.22 1.35
CA TRP A 438 -33.37 -21.53 2.00
C TRP A 438 -34.51 -20.57 1.64
N SER A 439 -34.30 -19.64 0.69
CA SER A 439 -35.41 -18.84 0.16
C SER A 439 -35.14 -18.23 -1.22
N PRO A 440 -35.18 -19.01 -2.32
CA PRO A 440 -35.41 -18.45 -3.65
C PRO A 440 -36.89 -18.40 -4.02
N SER A 441 -37.76 -19.15 -3.34
CA SER A 441 -39.16 -19.35 -3.74
C SER A 441 -40.17 -18.43 -3.07
N HIS A 442 -39.86 -17.83 -1.91
CA HIS A 442 -40.88 -17.09 -1.13
C HIS A 442 -40.83 -15.56 -1.26
N LEU A 443 -39.73 -14.95 -1.72
CA LEU A 443 -39.57 -13.48 -1.74
C LEU A 443 -40.00 -12.79 -3.04
N LEU A 444 -40.18 -13.53 -4.15
CA LEU A 444 -40.72 -12.97 -5.41
C LEU A 444 -42.24 -13.16 -5.55
N ALA A 445 -42.85 -14.02 -4.73
CA ALA A 445 -44.29 -14.28 -4.78
C ALA A 445 -45.12 -13.16 -4.13
N ASP A 446 -44.55 -12.40 -3.20
CA ASP A 446 -45.30 -11.47 -2.35
C ASP A 446 -45.27 -10.00 -2.83
N MET A 447 -44.56 -9.72 -3.93
CA MET A 447 -44.42 -8.35 -4.48
C MET A 447 -44.76 -8.23 -5.98
N THR A 448 -45.29 -9.28 -6.61
CA THR A 448 -45.64 -9.28 -8.03
C THR A 448 -47.13 -9.04 -8.21
N SER A 449 -47.49 -8.10 -9.10
CA SER A 449 -48.87 -7.85 -9.49
C SER A 449 -49.53 -9.11 -10.07
N THR A 450 -50.85 -9.24 -9.98
CA THR A 450 -51.61 -10.37 -10.55
C THR A 450 -51.23 -10.63 -12.01
N ARG A 451 -51.09 -9.57 -12.82
CA ARG A 451 -50.68 -9.67 -14.23
C ARG A 451 -49.26 -10.20 -14.42
N SER A 452 -48.30 -9.78 -13.60
CA SER A 452 -46.94 -10.31 -13.62
C SER A 452 -46.91 -11.80 -13.24
N GLN A 453 -47.74 -12.21 -12.28
CA GLN A 453 -47.86 -13.62 -11.90
C GLN A 453 -48.43 -14.46 -13.06
N ILE A 454 -49.47 -13.98 -13.74
CA ILE A 454 -50.05 -14.68 -14.90
C ILE A 454 -49.03 -14.78 -16.05
N ALA A 455 -48.30 -13.71 -16.36
CA ALA A 455 -47.25 -13.73 -17.39
C ALA A 455 -46.12 -14.72 -17.05
N LEU A 456 -45.70 -14.78 -15.79
CA LEU A 456 -44.70 -15.74 -15.33
C LEU A 456 -45.20 -17.18 -15.36
N ARG A 457 -46.47 -17.44 -15.01
CA ARG A 457 -47.08 -18.77 -15.13
C ARG A 457 -47.20 -19.20 -16.59
N PHE A 458 -47.46 -18.26 -17.51
CA PHE A 458 -47.51 -18.54 -18.94
C PHE A 458 -46.15 -19.02 -19.45
N ILE A 459 -45.05 -18.31 -19.16
CA ILE A 459 -43.72 -18.74 -19.63
C ILE A 459 -43.27 -20.04 -18.94
N GLN A 460 -43.65 -20.27 -17.68
CA GLN A 460 -43.35 -21.51 -16.97
C GLN A 460 -44.04 -22.73 -17.62
N ALA A 461 -45.19 -22.55 -18.25
CA ALA A 461 -45.91 -23.64 -18.92
C ALA A 461 -45.12 -24.25 -20.10
N PHE A 462 -44.09 -23.57 -20.62
CA PHE A 462 -43.19 -24.14 -21.63
C PHE A 462 -42.27 -25.24 -21.09
N GLU A 463 -42.14 -25.38 -19.77
CA GLU A 463 -41.39 -26.51 -19.16
C GLU A 463 -42.06 -27.86 -19.42
N THR A 464 -43.40 -27.91 -19.46
CA THR A 464 -44.16 -29.16 -19.63
C THR A 464 -44.99 -29.20 -20.91
N LEU A 465 -45.08 -28.08 -21.64
CA LEU A 465 -45.90 -27.92 -22.84
C LEU A 465 -47.37 -28.34 -22.64
N SER A 466 -47.90 -28.10 -21.43
CA SER A 466 -49.29 -28.40 -21.09
C SER A 466 -50.25 -27.42 -21.76
N VAL A 467 -51.00 -27.92 -22.75
CA VAL A 467 -52.03 -27.14 -23.46
C VAL A 467 -53.08 -26.60 -22.50
N GLU A 468 -53.51 -27.41 -21.52
CA GLU A 468 -54.50 -27.00 -20.52
C GLU A 468 -54.02 -25.80 -19.71
N THR A 469 -52.75 -25.80 -19.30
CA THR A 469 -52.16 -24.70 -18.55
C THR A 469 -52.15 -23.42 -19.36
N PHE A 470 -51.71 -23.46 -20.62
CA PHE A 470 -51.71 -22.27 -21.49
C PHE A 470 -53.11 -21.70 -21.71
N LEU A 471 -54.08 -22.54 -22.05
CA LEU A 471 -55.46 -22.10 -22.33
C LEU A 471 -56.16 -21.57 -21.07
N SER A 472 -55.81 -22.08 -19.88
CA SER A 472 -56.38 -21.59 -18.62
C SER A 472 -56.03 -20.12 -18.32
N LEU A 473 -54.87 -19.67 -18.81
CA LEU A 473 -54.32 -18.32 -18.60
C LEU A 473 -54.74 -17.32 -19.69
N GLN A 474 -55.34 -17.79 -20.78
CA GLN A 474 -55.72 -16.98 -21.93
C GLN A 474 -57.23 -16.68 -21.96
N THR A 475 -57.59 -15.54 -22.52
CA THR A 475 -58.99 -15.24 -22.89
C THR A 475 -59.43 -16.10 -24.08
N PRO A 476 -60.74 -16.34 -24.30
CA PRO A 476 -61.22 -17.12 -25.44
C PRO A 476 -60.84 -16.53 -26.81
N THR A 477 -60.64 -15.21 -26.87
CA THR A 477 -60.28 -14.43 -28.06
C THR A 477 -58.78 -14.15 -28.16
N CYS A 478 -57.95 -14.81 -27.35
CA CYS A 478 -56.52 -14.54 -27.31
C CYS A 478 -55.82 -14.85 -28.65
N HIS A 479 -54.86 -13.99 -29.01
CA HIS A 479 -54.02 -14.15 -30.19
C HIS A 479 -52.54 -14.16 -29.83
N HIS A 480 -51.82 -15.15 -30.36
CA HIS A 480 -50.37 -15.29 -30.25
C HIS A 480 -49.71 -14.88 -31.56
N ILE A 481 -48.84 -13.87 -31.50
CA ILE A 481 -48.15 -13.28 -32.64
C ILE A 481 -46.66 -13.58 -32.50
N PHE A 482 -46.05 -14.09 -33.56
CA PHE A 482 -44.61 -14.35 -33.62
C PHE A 482 -43.90 -13.22 -34.37
N ALA A 483 -42.79 -12.75 -33.82
CA ALA A 483 -41.92 -11.73 -34.38
C ALA A 483 -40.44 -12.19 -34.34
N PRO A 484 -39.55 -11.64 -35.18
CA PRO A 484 -39.80 -10.67 -36.24
C PRO A 484 -40.48 -11.29 -37.47
N SER A 485 -41.07 -10.45 -38.34
CA SER A 485 -41.75 -10.87 -39.58
C SER A 485 -40.86 -11.64 -40.55
N SER A 486 -39.54 -11.54 -40.41
CA SER A 486 -38.57 -12.31 -41.19
C SER A 486 -38.68 -13.83 -40.98
N LEU A 487 -39.31 -14.29 -39.90
CA LEU A 487 -39.59 -15.71 -39.65
C LEU A 487 -40.85 -16.21 -40.39
N SER A 488 -41.67 -15.31 -40.95
CA SER A 488 -42.88 -15.64 -41.71
C SER A 488 -43.86 -16.60 -40.98
N LEU A 489 -43.89 -16.55 -39.65
CA LEU A 489 -44.77 -17.37 -38.83
C LEU A 489 -46.15 -16.70 -38.70
N PRO A 490 -47.26 -17.39 -39.06
CA PRO A 490 -48.59 -16.80 -38.97
C PRO A 490 -49.04 -16.67 -37.51
N PRO A 491 -49.82 -15.63 -37.16
CA PRO A 491 -50.43 -15.52 -35.85
C PRO A 491 -51.37 -16.70 -35.58
N LYS A 492 -51.50 -17.11 -34.33
CA LYS A 492 -52.31 -18.24 -33.90
C LYS A 492 -53.39 -17.79 -32.94
N ASN A 493 -54.63 -18.20 -33.19
CA ASN A 493 -55.68 -18.18 -32.16
C ASN A 493 -55.50 -19.36 -31.20
N ASN A 494 -56.29 -19.43 -30.13
CA ASN A 494 -56.18 -20.50 -29.12
C ASN A 494 -56.21 -21.92 -29.71
N THR A 495 -57.08 -22.21 -30.68
CA THR A 495 -57.16 -23.54 -31.31
C THR A 495 -55.89 -23.87 -32.09
N ALA A 496 -55.39 -22.92 -32.89
CA ALA A 496 -54.16 -23.10 -33.66
C ALA A 496 -52.92 -23.14 -32.76
N PHE A 497 -52.93 -22.41 -31.64
CA PHE A 497 -51.86 -22.41 -30.64
C PHE A 497 -51.83 -23.73 -29.88
N ALA A 498 -52.97 -24.25 -29.43
CA ALA A 498 -53.08 -25.56 -28.82
C ALA A 498 -52.52 -26.68 -29.72
N ALA A 499 -52.92 -26.69 -31.00
CA ALA A 499 -52.38 -27.63 -31.98
C ALA A 499 -50.86 -27.48 -32.16
N HIS A 500 -50.35 -26.25 -32.13
CA HIS A 500 -48.92 -25.97 -32.20
C HIS A 500 -48.16 -26.55 -30.99
N ILE A 501 -48.63 -26.29 -29.76
CA ILE A 501 -48.03 -26.82 -28.52
C ILE A 501 -48.10 -28.35 -28.49
N SER A 502 -49.22 -28.96 -28.89
CA SER A 502 -49.31 -30.42 -29.02
C SER A 502 -48.29 -30.99 -30.01
N GLY A 503 -48.05 -30.31 -31.14
CA GLY A 503 -47.03 -30.69 -32.11
C GLY A 503 -45.61 -30.57 -31.56
N LEU A 504 -45.34 -29.58 -30.70
CA LEU A 504 -44.05 -29.46 -30.00
C LEU A 504 -43.88 -30.58 -28.97
N ASN A 505 -44.89 -30.83 -28.13
CA ASN A 505 -44.84 -31.86 -27.08
C ASN A 505 -44.61 -33.28 -27.63
N GLN A 506 -44.94 -33.49 -28.91
CA GLN A 506 -44.64 -34.73 -29.63
C GLN A 506 -43.15 -34.95 -29.95
N LEU A 507 -42.33 -33.90 -29.93
CA LEU A 507 -40.91 -33.92 -30.31
C LEU A 507 -40.00 -33.58 -29.13
N MET A 508 -40.47 -32.76 -28.19
CA MET A 508 -39.70 -32.30 -27.04
C MET A 508 -40.47 -32.49 -25.74
N GLU A 509 -39.75 -32.73 -24.65
CA GLU A 509 -40.32 -32.77 -23.30
C GLU A 509 -40.75 -31.38 -22.85
N GLY A 510 -40.01 -30.37 -23.28
CA GLY A 510 -40.28 -28.96 -23.05
C GLY A 510 -39.06 -28.09 -23.36
N PHE A 511 -39.22 -26.79 -23.16
CA PHE A 511 -38.12 -25.83 -23.20
C PHE A 511 -38.30 -24.85 -22.05
N PRO A 512 -37.77 -25.15 -20.85
CA PRO A 512 -37.98 -24.31 -19.68
C PRO A 512 -37.54 -22.86 -19.95
N VAL A 513 -38.51 -21.95 -20.01
CA VAL A 513 -38.28 -20.52 -20.22
C VAL A 513 -38.01 -19.85 -18.88
N ARG A 514 -36.87 -19.17 -18.78
CA ARG A 514 -36.45 -18.43 -17.59
C ARG A 514 -36.43 -16.94 -17.88
N ALA A 515 -37.17 -16.17 -17.08
CA ALA A 515 -37.15 -14.72 -17.16
C ALA A 515 -35.77 -14.18 -16.72
N LYS A 516 -35.19 -13.31 -17.55
CA LYS A 516 -34.03 -12.47 -17.22
C LYS A 516 -34.49 -11.17 -16.57
N GLU A 517 -35.57 -10.59 -17.09
CA GLU A 517 -36.15 -9.33 -16.63
C GLU A 517 -37.66 -9.31 -16.90
N VAL A 518 -38.42 -8.69 -15.98
CA VAL A 518 -39.87 -8.51 -16.06
C VAL A 518 -40.20 -7.04 -15.87
N ILE A 519 -40.88 -6.45 -16.84
CA ILE A 519 -41.30 -5.05 -16.82
C ILE A 519 -42.83 -5.02 -16.82
N ASP A 520 -43.38 -4.43 -15.77
CA ASP A 520 -44.80 -4.44 -15.50
C ASP A 520 -45.38 -3.02 -15.69
N SER A 521 -46.06 -2.75 -16.82
CA SER A 521 -46.69 -1.45 -17.11
C SER A 521 -48.19 -1.42 -16.81
N GLN A 522 -48.61 -0.64 -15.81
CA GLN A 522 -50.02 -0.61 -15.37
C GLN A 522 -50.87 0.21 -16.34
N GLU A 523 -50.32 1.31 -16.86
CA GLU A 523 -51.00 2.22 -17.78
C GLU A 523 -51.38 1.55 -19.10
N SER A 524 -50.52 0.68 -19.61
CA SER A 524 -50.76 -0.04 -20.86
C SER A 524 -51.33 -1.46 -20.67
N ASN A 525 -51.61 -1.85 -19.42
CA ASN A 525 -52.05 -3.19 -19.03
C ASN A 525 -51.22 -4.32 -19.67
N GLN A 526 -49.89 -4.14 -19.65
CA GLN A 526 -48.94 -5.02 -20.32
C GLN A 526 -47.82 -5.47 -19.40
N VAL A 527 -47.33 -6.68 -19.66
CA VAL A 527 -46.13 -7.25 -19.04
C VAL A 527 -45.14 -7.62 -20.13
N VAL A 528 -43.93 -7.08 -20.05
CA VAL A 528 -42.83 -7.45 -20.93
C VAL A 528 -41.90 -8.39 -20.18
N VAL A 529 -41.54 -9.51 -20.78
CA VAL A 529 -40.61 -10.47 -20.21
C VAL A 529 -39.48 -10.74 -21.21
N TRP A 530 -38.26 -10.35 -20.85
CA TRP A 530 -37.07 -10.82 -21.54
C TRP A 530 -36.64 -12.15 -20.94
N ALA A 531 -36.48 -13.18 -21.77
CA ALA A 531 -36.28 -14.54 -21.32
C ALA A 531 -35.30 -15.34 -22.19
N THR A 532 -34.85 -16.46 -21.64
CA THR A 532 -34.03 -17.46 -22.35
C THR A 532 -34.60 -18.85 -22.09
N SER A 533 -34.36 -19.79 -23.00
CA SER A 533 -34.80 -21.18 -22.86
C SER A 533 -33.67 -22.14 -23.20
N GLU A 534 -33.83 -23.38 -22.74
CA GLU A 534 -33.01 -24.51 -23.14
C GLU A 534 -33.95 -25.62 -23.60
N THR A 535 -33.87 -26.03 -24.87
CA THR A 535 -34.79 -27.03 -25.43
C THR A 535 -34.36 -28.44 -25.05
N ARG A 536 -35.33 -29.24 -24.59
CA ARG A 536 -35.14 -30.66 -24.24
C ARG A 536 -35.92 -31.54 -25.20
N PHE A 537 -35.27 -31.97 -26.27
CA PHE A 537 -35.83 -32.97 -27.19
C PHE A 537 -36.02 -34.31 -26.48
N ARG A 538 -37.08 -35.04 -26.83
CA ARG A 538 -37.32 -36.38 -26.28
C ARG A 538 -36.25 -37.33 -26.78
N ASP A 539 -35.84 -38.29 -25.95
CA ASP A 539 -34.77 -39.22 -26.31
C ASP A 539 -35.12 -40.09 -27.52
N GLU A 540 -36.40 -40.38 -27.76
CA GLU A 540 -36.81 -41.23 -28.89
C GLU A 540 -36.59 -40.55 -30.25
N VAL A 541 -36.58 -39.22 -30.32
CA VAL A 541 -36.38 -38.50 -31.60
C VAL A 541 -34.91 -38.13 -31.84
N LYS A 542 -34.04 -38.33 -30.85
CA LYS A 542 -32.60 -38.11 -30.98
C LYS A 542 -31.94 -39.23 -31.77
N ASP A 543 -30.87 -38.89 -32.48
CA ASP A 543 -30.10 -39.89 -33.21
C ASP A 543 -29.27 -40.76 -32.25
N PRO A 544 -29.27 -42.09 -32.41
CA PRO A 544 -28.50 -42.97 -31.55
C PRO A 544 -27.00 -42.76 -31.76
N GLY A 545 -26.26 -42.59 -30.65
CA GLY A 545 -24.79 -42.48 -30.66
C GLY A 545 -24.24 -41.10 -31.04
N ILE A 546 -25.10 -40.09 -31.23
CA ILE A 546 -24.68 -38.71 -31.44
C ILE A 546 -24.60 -37.96 -30.09
N PRO A 547 -23.55 -37.17 -29.86
CA PRO A 547 -23.41 -36.35 -28.65
C PRO A 547 -24.60 -35.42 -28.37
N GLU A 548 -24.92 -35.18 -27.09
CA GLU A 548 -26.06 -34.35 -26.68
C GLU A 548 -25.94 -32.88 -27.11
N ASP A 549 -24.72 -32.37 -27.29
CA ASP A 549 -24.46 -30.99 -27.71
C ASP A 549 -24.91 -30.70 -29.15
N GLU A 550 -24.96 -31.71 -30.02
CA GLU A 550 -25.54 -31.54 -31.36
C GLU A 550 -27.07 -31.34 -31.34
N TRP A 551 -27.72 -31.72 -30.24
CA TRP A 551 -29.15 -31.54 -30.01
C TRP A 551 -29.46 -30.35 -29.09
N ALA A 552 -28.44 -29.67 -28.58
CA ALA A 552 -28.59 -28.55 -27.67
C ALA A 552 -29.05 -27.29 -28.41
N TYR A 553 -30.09 -26.64 -27.90
CA TYR A 553 -30.54 -25.35 -28.38
C TYR A 553 -30.85 -24.41 -27.21
N THR A 554 -30.31 -23.19 -27.29
CA THR A 554 -30.61 -22.11 -26.34
C THR A 554 -31.32 -20.97 -27.06
N GLY A 555 -32.58 -20.75 -26.67
CA GLY A 555 -33.41 -19.68 -27.21
C GLY A 555 -33.28 -18.38 -26.43
N GLU A 556 -33.57 -17.28 -27.11
CA GLU A 556 -33.72 -15.95 -26.50
C GLU A 556 -34.98 -15.29 -27.04
N TYR A 557 -35.78 -14.74 -26.12
CA TYR A 557 -37.14 -14.30 -26.39
C TYR A 557 -37.44 -13.00 -25.66
N MET A 558 -38.29 -12.18 -26.27
CA MET A 558 -38.99 -11.12 -25.57
C MET A 558 -40.50 -11.30 -25.76
N PHE A 559 -41.19 -11.55 -24.66
CA PHE A 559 -42.65 -11.67 -24.65
C PHE A 559 -43.26 -10.33 -24.26
N VAL A 560 -44.30 -9.92 -24.96
CA VAL A 560 -45.17 -8.81 -24.55
C VAL A 560 -46.58 -9.36 -24.38
N PHE A 561 -47.02 -9.45 -23.13
CA PHE A 561 -48.36 -9.87 -22.74
C PHE A 561 -49.25 -8.64 -22.61
N THR A 562 -50.38 -8.63 -23.30
CA THR A 562 -51.47 -7.67 -23.06
C THR A 562 -52.57 -8.41 -22.32
N MET A 563 -53.00 -7.87 -21.18
CA MET A 563 -54.01 -8.48 -20.32
C MET A 563 -55.41 -7.97 -20.65
N ASP A 564 -56.42 -8.72 -20.24
CA ASP A 564 -57.81 -8.27 -20.22
C ASP A 564 -58.04 -7.16 -19.17
N GLU A 565 -59.22 -6.52 -19.18
CA GLU A 565 -59.53 -5.42 -18.25
C GLU A 565 -59.36 -5.79 -16.76
N SER A 566 -59.52 -7.08 -16.41
CA SER A 566 -59.35 -7.58 -15.05
C SER A 566 -57.88 -7.77 -14.64
N GLY A 567 -56.97 -7.94 -15.62
CA GLY A 567 -55.57 -8.27 -15.38
C GLY A 567 -55.33 -9.73 -15.01
N GLU A 568 -56.35 -10.59 -15.07
CA GLU A 568 -56.30 -12.00 -14.68
C GLU A 568 -56.09 -12.95 -15.87
N LYS A 569 -56.35 -12.49 -17.11
CA LYS A 569 -56.18 -13.30 -18.32
C LYS A 569 -55.42 -12.57 -19.42
N ILE A 570 -54.73 -13.33 -20.25
CA ILE A 570 -53.97 -12.81 -21.39
C ILE A 570 -54.89 -12.68 -22.61
N GLU A 571 -54.95 -11.48 -23.18
CA GLU A 571 -55.68 -11.18 -24.43
C GLU A 571 -54.76 -11.23 -25.66
N ARG A 572 -53.49 -10.86 -25.51
CA ARG A 572 -52.52 -10.91 -26.61
C ARG A 572 -51.14 -11.32 -26.13
N VAL A 573 -50.51 -12.22 -26.87
CA VAL A 573 -49.08 -12.55 -26.71
C VAL A 573 -48.35 -12.10 -27.96
N LEU A 574 -47.33 -11.26 -27.81
CA LEU A 574 -46.33 -11.03 -28.84
C LEU A 574 -45.02 -11.69 -28.40
N GLU A 575 -44.58 -12.71 -29.13
CA GLU A 575 -43.34 -13.42 -28.87
C GLU A 575 -42.30 -13.00 -29.92
N PHE A 576 -41.28 -12.27 -29.50
CA PHE A 576 -40.15 -11.89 -30.33
C PHE A 576 -39.01 -12.89 -30.12
N LEU A 577 -38.59 -13.57 -31.18
CA LEU A 577 -37.54 -14.59 -31.15
C LEU A 577 -36.23 -14.06 -31.75
N ASP A 578 -35.10 -14.62 -31.29
CA ASP A 578 -33.85 -14.55 -32.05
C ASP A 578 -34.00 -15.29 -33.38
N SER A 579 -34.29 -14.52 -34.43
CA SER A 579 -34.55 -15.05 -35.77
C SER A 579 -33.36 -15.79 -36.38
N LYS A 580 -32.12 -15.45 -36.00
CA LYS A 580 -30.92 -16.09 -36.54
C LYS A 580 -30.80 -17.51 -36.00
N LYS A 581 -30.74 -17.67 -34.68
CA LYS A 581 -30.68 -19.00 -34.04
C LYS A 581 -31.90 -19.86 -34.35
N THR A 582 -33.08 -19.24 -34.45
CA THR A 582 -34.30 -19.97 -34.81
C THR A 582 -34.20 -20.58 -36.21
N LYS A 583 -33.75 -19.81 -37.21
CA LYS A 583 -33.61 -20.30 -38.58
C LYS A 583 -32.44 -21.27 -38.75
N ASP A 584 -31.28 -20.89 -38.25
CA ASP A 584 -30.02 -21.59 -38.52
C ASP A 584 -29.91 -22.90 -37.71
N THR A 585 -30.64 -23.02 -36.60
CA THR A 585 -30.49 -24.15 -35.66
C THR A 585 -31.82 -24.80 -35.29
N LEU A 586 -32.77 -24.06 -34.71
CA LEU A 586 -33.98 -24.67 -34.16
C LEU A 586 -34.83 -25.36 -35.24
N LEU A 587 -35.07 -24.70 -36.38
CA LEU A 587 -35.87 -25.28 -37.45
C LEU A 587 -35.24 -26.56 -38.03
N ALA A 588 -33.92 -26.58 -38.19
CA ALA A 588 -33.19 -27.76 -38.65
C ALA A 588 -33.29 -28.93 -37.65
N LEU A 589 -33.14 -28.66 -36.35
CA LEU A 589 -33.33 -29.67 -35.30
C LEU A 589 -34.77 -30.19 -35.24
N MET A 590 -35.76 -29.32 -35.44
CA MET A 590 -37.16 -29.71 -35.51
C MET A 590 -37.48 -30.56 -36.74
N GLU A 591 -36.89 -30.26 -37.89
CA GLU A 591 -37.03 -31.06 -39.12
C GLU A 591 -36.41 -32.44 -38.92
N ARG A 592 -35.16 -32.49 -38.44
CA ARG A 592 -34.46 -33.72 -38.08
C ARG A 592 -35.25 -34.59 -37.09
N ALA A 593 -35.83 -33.99 -36.04
CA ALA A 593 -36.67 -34.69 -35.08
C ALA A 593 -37.94 -35.28 -35.71
N ARG A 594 -38.59 -34.56 -36.63
CA ARG A 594 -39.78 -35.05 -37.35
C ARG A 594 -39.44 -36.23 -38.25
N GLU A 595 -38.33 -36.15 -38.97
CA GLU A 595 -37.86 -37.25 -39.84
C GLU A 595 -37.56 -38.51 -39.03
N ASN A 596 -36.86 -38.37 -37.90
CA ASN A 596 -36.56 -39.47 -36.98
C ASN A 596 -37.83 -40.10 -36.42
N LYS A 597 -38.79 -39.28 -35.98
CA LYS A 597 -40.09 -39.77 -35.51
C LYS A 597 -40.84 -40.54 -36.61
N ALA A 598 -40.90 -40.00 -37.82
CA ALA A 598 -41.58 -40.63 -38.96
C ALA A 598 -40.90 -41.94 -39.39
N ARG A 599 -39.57 -42.08 -39.20
CA ARG A 599 -38.86 -43.35 -39.37
C ARG A 599 -39.29 -44.37 -38.31
N ILE A 600 -39.31 -43.97 -37.04
CA ILE A 600 -39.72 -44.84 -35.92
C ILE A 600 -41.16 -45.31 -36.08
N GLU A 601 -42.07 -44.43 -36.51
CA GLU A 601 -43.47 -44.80 -36.75
C GLU A 601 -43.66 -45.75 -37.94
N ARG A 602 -42.80 -45.68 -38.96
CA ARG A 602 -42.78 -46.64 -40.08
C ARG A 602 -42.24 -48.02 -39.67
N ASP A 603 -41.27 -48.04 -38.77
CA ASP A 603 -40.60 -49.26 -38.33
C ASP A 603 -41.31 -49.93 -37.13
N LYS A 604 -42.42 -49.35 -36.63
CA LYS A 604 -43.27 -49.99 -35.61
C LYS A 604 -43.99 -51.20 -36.21
N PRO A 605 -43.85 -52.41 -35.63
CA PRO A 605 -44.60 -53.58 -36.09
C PRO A 605 -46.09 -53.37 -35.84
N VAL A 606 -46.92 -53.61 -36.86
CA VAL A 606 -48.38 -53.61 -36.74
C VAL A 606 -48.77 -54.85 -35.92
N LEU A 607 -49.09 -54.64 -34.65
CA LEU A 607 -49.79 -55.64 -33.84
C LEU A 607 -51.23 -55.74 -34.36
N ASN A 608 -51.54 -56.83 -35.07
CA ASN A 608 -52.90 -57.32 -35.28
C ASN A 608 -53.40 -58.06 -34.04
#